data_AF-A0A9E0X473-F1
#
_entry.id   AF-A0A9E0X473-F1
#
_cell.length_a   1.000
_cell.length_b   1.000
_cell.length_c   1.000
_cell.angle_alpha   90.00
_cell.angle_beta   90.00
_cell.angle_gamma   90.00
#
_symmetry.space_group_name_H-M   'P 1'
#
loop_
_entity.id
_entity.type
_entity.pdbx_description
1 polymer ?
#
loop_
_entity_poly.entity_id
_entity_poly.type
_entity_poly.pdbx_seq_one_letter_code
_entity_poly.pdbx_strand_id
1 'polypeptide(L)'
;MSPTLSLTEQLIARPSVTPQDEGCLNLLAERLAPLGFTCERLDSGPADFRVSNLWAKRAATPDGTASEAIKTIVFAGHTDVVPTGPVEQWASPPFTPTHRDGRLYGRGASDMKTSIAAFVVAVEEFLAATPEPAIAIAFLLTSDEEGPSVDGTKVVVEALRARGERLDWCIVGEPTSVEATGDMIKNGRRGTLSGRLTVKGVQGHIAYPH
;
A
#
# COMPACT_ATOMS: atom_id res chain seq x y z
N MET A 1 -16.95 16.69 6.99
CA MET A 1 -16.25 15.47 6.54
C MET A 1 -14.77 15.65 6.87
N SER A 2 -14.11 14.70 7.53
CA SER A 2 -12.69 14.85 7.89
C SER A 2 -11.81 14.79 6.63
N PRO A 3 -10.61 15.41 6.63
CA PRO A 3 -9.66 15.29 5.51
C PRO A 3 -9.31 13.85 5.17
N THR A 4 -9.16 12.99 6.19
CA THR A 4 -8.90 11.55 6.02
C THR A 4 -10.01 10.88 5.25
N LEU A 5 -11.27 11.06 5.69
CA LEU A 5 -12.43 10.46 5.02
C LEU A 5 -12.54 10.95 3.56
N SER A 6 -12.31 12.23 3.31
CA SER A 6 -12.31 12.78 1.94
C SER A 6 -11.26 12.14 1.04
N LEU A 7 -10.03 11.97 1.53
CA LEU A 7 -8.97 11.31 0.77
C LEU A 7 -9.26 9.82 0.57
N THR A 8 -9.80 9.14 1.60
CA THR A 8 -10.23 7.75 1.50
C THR A 8 -11.28 7.55 0.39
N GLU A 9 -12.31 8.37 0.34
CA GLU A 9 -13.36 8.28 -0.69
C GLU A 9 -12.80 8.51 -2.09
N GLN A 10 -11.91 9.50 -2.25
CA GLN A 10 -11.23 9.73 -3.52
C GLN A 10 -10.44 8.50 -3.95
N LEU A 11 -9.69 7.87 -3.05
CA LEU A 11 -8.93 6.67 -3.36
C LEU A 11 -9.87 5.50 -3.71
N ILE A 12 -10.94 5.27 -2.95
CA ILE A 12 -11.90 4.17 -3.21
C ILE A 12 -12.59 4.35 -4.57
N ALA A 13 -12.88 5.60 -4.97
CA ALA A 13 -13.53 5.89 -6.23
C ALA A 13 -12.68 5.52 -7.47
N ARG A 14 -11.39 5.21 -7.29
CA ARG A 14 -10.49 4.74 -8.34
C ARG A 14 -10.52 3.21 -8.38
N PRO A 15 -10.96 2.58 -9.49
CA PRO A 15 -11.10 1.13 -9.60
C PRO A 15 -9.75 0.42 -9.82
N SER A 16 -8.80 0.64 -8.92
CA SER A 16 -7.40 0.21 -9.00
C SER A 16 -7.22 -1.29 -8.76
N VAL A 17 -7.85 -2.14 -9.57
CA VAL A 17 -7.64 -3.59 -9.48
C VAL A 17 -6.20 -3.93 -9.86
N THR A 18 -5.55 -4.83 -9.13
CA THR A 18 -4.14 -5.18 -9.37
C THR A 18 -3.86 -5.55 -10.85
N PRO A 19 -2.83 -5.00 -11.51
CA PRO A 19 -1.83 -4.04 -11.01
C PRO A 19 -2.13 -2.55 -11.34
N GLN A 20 -3.36 -2.21 -11.75
CA GLN A 20 -3.70 -0.85 -12.17
C GLN A 20 -3.77 0.11 -10.97
N ASP A 21 -3.01 1.21 -11.02
CA ASP A 21 -3.04 2.25 -9.98
C ASP A 21 -4.26 3.19 -10.09
N GLU A 22 -4.80 3.37 -11.30
CA GLU A 22 -5.92 4.29 -11.58
C GLU A 22 -5.70 5.73 -11.03
N GLY A 23 -4.44 6.18 -11.03
CA GLY A 23 -4.05 7.52 -10.61
C GLY A 23 -4.09 7.75 -9.10
N CYS A 24 -4.17 6.70 -8.27
CA CYS A 24 -4.08 6.85 -6.82
C CYS A 24 -2.73 7.44 -6.41
N LEU A 25 -1.61 6.92 -6.94
CA LEU A 25 -0.28 7.42 -6.60
C LEU A 25 -0.04 8.85 -7.08
N ASN A 26 -0.65 9.28 -8.20
CA ASN A 26 -0.57 10.67 -8.66
C ASN A 26 -1.27 11.61 -7.67
N LEU A 27 -2.48 11.26 -7.24
CA LEU A 27 -3.20 12.01 -6.21
C LEU A 27 -2.39 12.13 -4.92
N LEU A 28 -1.74 11.05 -4.50
CA LEU A 28 -0.93 11.01 -3.28
C LEU A 28 0.35 11.86 -3.44
N ALA A 29 1.02 11.77 -4.58
CA ALA A 29 2.19 12.61 -4.88
C ALA A 29 1.83 14.10 -4.92
N GLU A 30 0.69 14.47 -5.52
CA GLU A 30 0.20 15.85 -5.56
C GLU A 30 -0.09 16.42 -4.16
N ARG A 31 -0.54 15.59 -3.20
CA ARG A 31 -0.70 16.00 -1.80
C ARG A 31 0.63 16.11 -1.06
N LEU A 32 1.57 15.20 -1.31
CA LEU A 32 2.84 15.16 -0.58
C LEU A 32 3.84 16.21 -1.07
N ALA A 33 3.85 16.55 -2.36
CA ALA A 33 4.82 17.48 -2.93
C ALA A 33 4.82 18.88 -2.27
N PRO A 34 3.66 19.52 -2.00
CA PRO A 34 3.62 20.81 -1.28
C PRO A 34 4.19 20.77 0.14
N LEU A 35 4.32 19.58 0.75
CA LEU A 35 4.89 19.39 2.08
C LEU A 35 6.43 19.21 2.05
N GLY A 36 7.05 19.34 0.87
CA GLY A 36 8.48 19.19 0.66
C GLY A 36 8.95 17.75 0.40
N PHE A 37 8.05 16.85 0.01
CA PHE A 37 8.43 15.50 -0.40
C PHE A 37 8.96 15.49 -1.84
N THR A 38 10.13 14.89 -2.04
CA THR A 38 10.60 14.48 -3.36
C THR A 38 9.92 13.17 -3.71
N CYS A 39 9.10 13.18 -4.77
CA CYS A 39 8.33 12.02 -5.24
C CYS A 39 9.02 11.37 -6.44
N GLU A 40 9.46 10.12 -6.29
CA GLU A 40 10.14 9.32 -7.30
C GLU A 40 9.26 8.14 -7.72
N ARG A 41 9.02 8.01 -9.03
CA ARG A 41 8.31 6.86 -9.61
C ARG A 41 9.30 5.76 -9.97
N LEU A 42 9.01 4.54 -9.54
CA LEU A 42 9.84 3.35 -9.77
C LEU A 42 9.02 2.23 -10.43
N ASP A 43 8.35 2.57 -11.53
CA ASP A 43 7.43 1.64 -12.20
C ASP A 43 8.21 0.50 -12.88
N SER A 44 7.82 -0.74 -12.61
CA SER A 44 8.48 -1.98 -13.05
C SER A 44 7.50 -2.95 -13.72
N GLY A 45 8.02 -4.02 -14.29
CA GLY A 45 7.24 -5.08 -14.93
C GLY A 45 7.03 -4.88 -16.43
N PRO A 46 6.52 -5.92 -17.11
CA PRO A 46 6.28 -5.90 -18.55
C PRO A 46 5.12 -4.94 -18.90
N ALA A 47 4.97 -4.62 -20.20
CA ALA A 47 3.98 -3.63 -20.64
C ALA A 47 2.51 -4.06 -20.39
N ASP A 48 2.25 -5.37 -20.39
CA ASP A 48 0.93 -5.97 -20.13
C ASP A 48 0.64 -6.20 -18.64
N PHE A 49 1.64 -6.04 -17.78
CA PHE A 49 1.52 -6.11 -16.32
C PHE A 49 2.45 -5.06 -15.69
N ARG A 50 2.19 -3.78 -15.99
CA ARG A 50 3.04 -2.69 -15.51
C ARG A 50 2.65 -2.29 -14.10
N VAL A 51 3.53 -2.52 -13.14
CA VAL A 51 3.36 -2.13 -11.74
C VAL A 51 3.86 -0.71 -11.53
N SER A 52 3.00 0.11 -10.95
CA SER A 52 3.26 1.48 -10.54
C SER A 52 3.79 1.51 -9.09
N ASN A 53 4.89 2.23 -8.85
CA ASN A 53 5.46 2.39 -7.51
C ASN A 53 5.84 3.85 -7.23
N LEU A 54 5.68 4.28 -5.98
CA LEU A 54 6.05 5.61 -5.51
C LEU A 54 6.96 5.51 -4.27
N TRP A 55 8.13 6.11 -4.38
CA TRP A 55 8.97 6.48 -3.25
C TRP A 55 8.88 7.99 -3.05
N ALA A 56 8.19 8.45 -2.01
CA ALA A 56 8.13 9.86 -1.67
C ALA A 56 8.88 10.10 -0.38
N LYS A 57 9.93 10.93 -0.39
CA LYS A 57 10.74 11.20 0.80
C LYS A 57 10.86 12.69 1.07
N ARG A 58 10.63 13.07 2.32
CA ARG A 58 11.01 14.36 2.89
C ARG A 58 12.21 14.15 3.79
N ALA A 59 13.31 14.83 3.49
CA ALA A 59 14.47 14.83 4.38
C ALA A 59 14.14 15.53 5.71
N ALA A 60 14.85 15.17 6.78
CA ALA A 60 14.81 15.97 8.01
C ALA A 60 15.45 17.34 7.78
N THR A 61 15.06 18.32 8.59
CA THR A 61 15.79 19.59 8.63
C THR A 61 17.05 19.41 9.48
N PRO A 62 18.25 19.74 8.98
CA PRO A 62 19.47 19.66 9.78
C PRO A 62 19.43 20.65 10.94
N ASP A 63 19.54 20.16 12.18
CA ASP A 63 19.59 20.95 13.42
C ASP A 63 21.01 20.96 14.04
N GLY A 64 22.03 20.61 13.24
CA GLY A 64 23.40 20.41 13.70
C GLY A 64 23.71 18.99 14.19
N THR A 65 22.71 18.10 14.22
CA THR A 65 22.96 16.65 14.39
C THR A 65 23.65 16.06 13.16
N ALA A 66 24.52 15.08 13.38
CA ALA A 66 25.18 14.36 12.29
C ALA A 66 24.13 13.63 11.43
N SER A 67 24.28 13.65 10.11
CA SER A 67 23.38 12.97 9.16
C SER A 67 23.13 11.50 9.52
N GLU A 68 24.12 10.82 10.10
CA GLU A 68 24.01 9.43 10.58
C GLU A 68 23.05 9.22 11.76
N ALA A 69 22.76 10.28 12.52
CA ALA A 69 21.84 10.25 13.65
C ALA A 69 20.37 10.43 13.21
N ILE A 70 20.13 11.01 12.03
CA ILE A 70 18.79 11.26 11.50
C ILE A 70 18.15 9.91 11.13
N LYS A 71 16.98 9.67 11.70
CA LYS A 71 16.21 8.45 11.48
C LYS A 71 15.18 8.65 10.37
N THR A 72 14.92 7.60 9.60
CA THR A 72 13.84 7.59 8.60
C THR A 72 12.68 6.73 9.07
N ILE A 73 11.49 7.31 9.17
CA ILE A 73 10.23 6.56 9.28
C ILE A 73 9.57 6.42 7.91
N VAL A 74 9.18 5.20 7.57
CA VAL A 74 8.50 4.86 6.31
C VAL A 74 7.07 4.44 6.59
N PHE A 75 6.11 5.05 5.89
CA PHE A 75 4.75 4.55 5.78
C PHE A 75 4.64 3.73 4.50
N ALA A 76 4.41 2.43 4.64
CA ALA A 76 4.29 1.51 3.52
C ALA A 76 2.83 1.07 3.30
N GLY A 77 2.45 0.89 2.04
CA GLY A 77 1.12 0.41 1.69
C GLY A 77 0.93 0.18 0.20
N HIS A 78 -0.30 -0.17 -0.19
CA HIS A 78 -0.62 -0.48 -1.57
C HIS A 78 -1.94 0.17 -2.03
N THR A 79 -1.96 0.67 -3.27
CA THR A 79 -3.11 1.34 -3.88
C THR A 79 -4.02 0.38 -4.63
N ASP A 80 -3.50 -0.78 -5.02
CA ASP A 80 -4.28 -1.81 -5.68
C ASP A 80 -5.24 -2.50 -4.73
N VAL A 81 -6.25 -3.12 -5.32
CA VAL A 81 -7.28 -3.85 -4.60
C VAL A 81 -7.60 -5.14 -5.34
N VAL A 82 -7.99 -6.18 -4.61
CA VAL A 82 -8.49 -7.41 -5.24
C VAL A 82 -9.74 -7.18 -6.09
N PRO A 83 -10.02 -8.06 -7.07
CA PRO A 83 -11.25 -8.04 -7.84
C PRO A 83 -12.51 -7.92 -6.97
N THR A 84 -13.52 -7.24 -7.50
CA THR A 84 -14.79 -7.01 -6.77
C THR A 84 -15.64 -8.27 -6.66
N GLY A 85 -15.38 -9.26 -7.51
CA GLY A 85 -16.37 -10.29 -7.82
C GLY A 85 -17.58 -9.67 -8.54
N PRO A 86 -18.72 -10.39 -8.57
CA PRO A 86 -19.93 -9.92 -9.25
C PRO A 86 -20.52 -8.69 -8.54
N VAL A 87 -20.67 -7.59 -9.28
CA VAL A 87 -21.06 -6.27 -8.75
C VAL A 87 -22.49 -6.30 -8.18
N GLU A 88 -23.38 -7.10 -8.75
CA GLU A 88 -24.76 -7.26 -8.31
C GLU A 88 -24.90 -7.90 -6.91
N GLN A 89 -23.84 -8.54 -6.40
CA GLN A 89 -23.81 -9.06 -5.03
C GLN A 89 -23.44 -7.98 -3.99
N TRP A 90 -23.03 -6.80 -4.45
CA TRP A 90 -22.76 -5.67 -3.57
C TRP A 90 -24.03 -4.88 -3.30
N ALA A 91 -24.26 -4.50 -2.04
CA ALA A 91 -25.37 -3.64 -1.64
C ALA A 91 -25.18 -2.16 -2.09
N SER A 92 -23.99 -1.80 -2.54
CA SER A 92 -23.63 -0.50 -3.12
C SER A 92 -22.46 -0.71 -4.08
N PRO A 93 -22.35 0.02 -5.21
CA PRO A 93 -21.26 -0.21 -6.17
C PRO A 93 -19.88 -0.14 -5.49
N PRO A 94 -18.97 -1.09 -5.76
CA PRO A 94 -17.73 -1.25 -4.98
C PRO A 94 -16.79 -0.05 -5.06
N PHE A 95 -16.82 0.72 -6.15
CA PHE A 95 -16.02 1.93 -6.35
C PHE A 95 -16.85 3.21 -6.22
N THR A 96 -18.02 3.13 -5.58
CA THR A 96 -18.79 4.29 -5.16
C THR A 96 -18.77 4.33 -3.63
N PRO A 97 -17.90 5.15 -3.01
CA PRO A 97 -17.80 5.23 -1.57
C PRO A 97 -19.16 5.56 -0.97
N THR A 98 -19.70 4.67 -0.15
CA THR A 98 -21.08 4.75 0.32
C THR A 98 -21.14 4.69 1.83
N HIS A 99 -21.81 5.65 2.46
CA HIS A 99 -22.03 5.68 3.90
C HIS A 99 -23.31 4.93 4.26
N ARG A 100 -23.21 3.96 5.17
CA ARG A 100 -24.37 3.23 5.70
C ARG A 100 -24.08 2.77 7.13
N ASP A 101 -25.04 2.98 8.03
CA ASP A 101 -24.97 2.51 9.43
C ASP A 101 -23.65 2.87 10.15
N GLY A 102 -23.17 4.10 9.94
CA GLY A 102 -21.93 4.59 10.54
C GLY A 102 -20.64 4.01 9.96
N ARG A 103 -20.71 3.33 8.81
CA ARG A 103 -19.57 2.72 8.12
C ARG A 103 -19.43 3.25 6.70
N LEU A 104 -18.18 3.28 6.22
CA LEU A 104 -17.85 3.53 4.82
C LEU A 104 -17.71 2.20 4.08
N TYR A 105 -18.47 2.04 3.00
CA TYR A 105 -18.44 0.87 2.14
C TYR A 105 -17.76 1.20 0.81
N GLY A 106 -16.90 0.29 0.37
CA GLY A 106 -16.26 0.27 -0.94
C GLY A 106 -15.06 -0.67 -0.95
N ARG A 107 -14.68 -1.16 -2.13
CA ARG A 107 -13.49 -1.98 -2.29
C ARG A 107 -12.25 -1.13 -1.96
N GLY A 108 -11.44 -1.65 -1.05
CA GLY A 108 -10.26 -0.97 -0.53
C GLY A 108 -10.51 -0.11 0.70
N ALA A 109 -11.75 0.00 1.19
CA ALA A 109 -12.07 0.77 2.39
C ALA A 109 -11.32 0.27 3.63
N SER A 110 -11.24 -1.04 3.84
CA SER A 110 -10.40 -1.59 4.91
C SER A 110 -8.97 -1.85 4.46
N ASP A 111 -8.79 -2.21 3.19
CA ASP A 111 -7.57 -2.83 2.69
C ASP A 111 -7.07 -2.20 1.37
N MET A 112 -6.19 -1.20 1.42
CA MET A 112 -5.78 -0.45 2.62
C MET A 112 -5.86 1.08 2.41
N LYS A 113 -6.76 1.53 1.53
CA LYS A 113 -6.87 2.94 1.12
C LYS A 113 -7.19 3.89 2.27
N THR A 114 -7.92 3.44 3.29
CA THR A 114 -8.15 4.23 4.50
C THR A 114 -6.87 4.47 5.28
N SER A 115 -6.02 3.45 5.43
CA SER A 115 -4.73 3.58 6.12
C SER A 115 -3.79 4.52 5.37
N ILE A 116 -3.73 4.43 4.04
CA ILE A 116 -2.95 5.38 3.22
C ILE A 116 -3.43 6.82 3.44
N ALA A 117 -4.74 7.04 3.39
CA ALA A 117 -5.31 8.35 3.64
C ALA A 117 -5.00 8.87 5.05
N ALA A 118 -5.07 8.00 6.06
CA ALA A 118 -4.76 8.33 7.44
C ALA A 118 -3.28 8.70 7.61
N PHE A 119 -2.35 7.98 6.97
CA PHE A 119 -0.92 8.32 7.00
C PHE A 119 -0.63 9.68 6.36
N VAL A 120 -1.20 9.97 5.19
CA VAL A 120 -0.99 11.25 4.52
C VAL A 120 -1.50 12.41 5.37
N VAL A 121 -2.73 12.30 5.89
CA VAL A 121 -3.31 13.36 6.73
C VAL A 121 -2.58 13.50 8.06
N ALA A 122 -2.16 12.41 8.68
CA ALA A 122 -1.34 12.47 9.90
C ALA A 122 -0.01 13.20 9.66
N VAL A 123 0.63 12.99 8.51
CA VAL A 123 1.86 13.70 8.14
C VAL A 123 1.58 15.18 7.85
N GLU A 124 0.48 15.51 7.16
CA GLU A 124 0.04 16.90 6.97
C GLU A 124 -0.14 17.63 8.30
N GLU A 125 -0.87 17.03 9.24
CA GLU A 125 -1.12 17.60 10.56
C GLU A 125 0.17 17.67 11.41
N PHE A 126 1.00 16.63 11.36
CA PHE A 126 2.28 16.60 12.06
C PHE A 126 3.22 17.71 11.57
N LEU A 127 3.33 17.92 10.25
CA LEU A 127 4.18 18.96 9.68
C LEU A 127 3.60 20.36 9.89
N ALA A 128 2.28 20.51 10.00
CA ALA A 128 1.68 21.78 10.39
C ALA A 128 2.03 22.15 11.84
N ALA A 129 2.06 21.17 12.74
CA ALA A 129 2.43 21.36 14.15
C ALA A 129 3.95 21.43 14.37
N THR A 130 4.72 20.70 13.56
CA THR A 130 6.19 20.59 13.62
C THR A 130 6.77 20.76 12.22
N PRO A 131 6.95 22.00 11.72
CA PRO A 131 7.35 22.26 10.33
C PRO A 131 8.72 21.71 9.93
N GLU A 132 9.63 21.59 10.90
CA GLU A 132 11.03 21.20 10.69
C GLU A 132 11.43 20.07 11.64
N PRO A 133 10.85 18.87 11.48
CA PRO A 133 11.13 17.78 12.40
C PRO A 133 12.53 17.20 12.12
N ALA A 134 13.25 16.81 13.17
CA ALA A 134 14.54 16.13 13.10
C ALA A 134 14.41 14.63 12.76
N ILE A 135 13.48 14.28 11.87
CA ILE A 135 13.23 12.93 11.35
C ILE A 135 12.92 13.02 9.85
N ALA A 136 13.46 12.10 9.07
CA ALA A 136 13.07 11.95 7.68
C ALA A 136 11.78 11.12 7.61
N ILE A 137 10.85 11.53 6.77
CA ILE A 137 9.57 10.84 6.58
C ILE A 137 9.51 10.37 5.13
N ALA A 138 9.10 9.12 4.93
CA ALA A 138 8.92 8.58 3.59
C ALA A 138 7.63 7.78 3.44
N PHE A 139 7.14 7.70 2.22
CA PHE A 139 6.09 6.81 1.77
C PHE A 139 6.66 5.84 0.74
N LEU A 140 6.39 4.56 0.93
CA LEU A 140 6.68 3.51 -0.05
C LEU A 140 5.35 2.87 -0.43
N LEU A 141 4.87 3.20 -1.63
CA LEU A 141 3.56 2.76 -2.09
C LEU A 141 3.68 1.98 -3.40
N THR A 142 2.92 0.89 -3.52
CA THR A 142 2.89 0.03 -4.71
C THR A 142 1.46 -0.16 -5.21
N SER A 143 1.30 -0.63 -6.44
CA SER A 143 0.02 -1.02 -7.05
C SER A 143 -0.02 -2.53 -7.35
N ASP A 144 0.86 -3.32 -6.72
CA ASP A 144 0.83 -4.78 -6.79
C ASP A 144 1.37 -5.37 -5.48
N GLU A 145 0.51 -5.40 -4.46
CA GLU A 145 0.72 -6.18 -3.23
C GLU A 145 -0.13 -7.46 -3.24
N GLU A 146 -1.34 -7.38 -3.79
CA GLU A 146 -2.34 -8.46 -3.75
C GLU A 146 -2.17 -9.48 -4.90
N GLY A 147 -1.33 -9.16 -5.89
CA GLY A 147 -1.10 -9.96 -7.08
C GLY A 147 0.15 -10.84 -6.98
N PRO A 148 0.95 -10.94 -8.06
CA PRO A 148 2.24 -11.64 -8.03
C PRO A 148 3.28 -10.97 -7.14
N SER A 149 3.21 -9.63 -7.01
CA SER A 149 4.01 -8.82 -6.09
C SER A 149 5.52 -8.95 -6.30
N VAL A 150 5.92 -9.20 -7.55
CA VAL A 150 7.32 -9.37 -7.97
C VAL A 150 7.96 -8.08 -8.47
N ASP A 151 7.14 -7.15 -8.98
CA ASP A 151 7.54 -5.87 -9.57
C ASP A 151 7.14 -4.65 -8.70
N GLY A 152 6.51 -4.90 -7.55
CA GLY A 152 6.07 -3.89 -6.61
C GLY A 152 7.14 -3.46 -5.61
N THR A 153 6.77 -3.45 -4.33
CA THR A 153 7.62 -3.06 -3.18
C THR A 153 9.02 -3.69 -3.20
N LYS A 154 9.15 -4.94 -3.66
CA LYS A 154 10.44 -5.64 -3.75
C LYS A 154 11.46 -4.87 -4.59
N VAL A 155 11.08 -4.45 -5.79
CA VAL A 155 11.96 -3.73 -6.72
C VAL A 155 12.38 -2.38 -6.15
N VAL A 156 11.44 -1.69 -5.49
CA VAL A 156 11.74 -0.42 -4.81
C VAL A 156 12.78 -0.63 -3.71
N VAL A 157 12.57 -1.61 -2.83
CA VAL A 157 13.51 -1.91 -1.74
C VAL A 157 14.89 -2.30 -2.28
N GLU A 158 14.97 -3.07 -3.35
CA GLU A 158 16.23 -3.43 -4.01
C GLU A 158 16.95 -2.20 -4.57
N ALA A 159 16.24 -1.29 -5.24
CA ALA A 159 16.80 -0.04 -5.77
C ALA A 159 17.29 0.89 -4.64
N LEU A 160 16.50 1.05 -3.58
CA LEU A 160 16.85 1.85 -2.39
C LEU A 160 18.11 1.28 -1.72
N ARG A 161 18.18 -0.04 -1.54
CA ARG A 161 19.34 -0.72 -0.98
C ARG A 161 20.59 -0.52 -1.85
N ALA A 162 20.46 -0.64 -3.17
CA ALA A 162 21.58 -0.50 -4.11
C ALA A 162 22.22 0.90 -4.05
N ARG A 163 21.44 1.95 -3.75
CA ARG A 163 21.94 3.32 -3.58
C ARG A 163 22.27 3.70 -2.13
N GLY A 164 22.27 2.74 -1.21
CA GLY A 164 22.64 2.96 0.20
C GLY A 164 21.60 3.73 1.02
N GLU A 165 20.33 3.76 0.58
CA GLU A 165 19.24 4.39 1.33
C GLU A 165 18.97 3.61 2.63
N ARG A 166 18.94 4.31 3.76
CA ARG A 166 18.77 3.73 5.09
C ARG A 166 17.34 3.95 5.59
N LEU A 167 16.66 2.86 5.92
CA LEU A 167 15.32 2.85 6.49
C LEU A 167 15.40 2.36 7.93
N ASP A 168 15.00 3.18 8.90
CA ASP A 168 15.09 2.84 10.33
C ASP A 168 13.83 2.17 10.85
N TRP A 169 12.67 2.73 10.49
CA TRP A 169 11.37 2.29 10.95
C TRP A 169 10.41 2.21 9.78
N CYS A 170 9.55 1.19 9.77
CA CYS A 170 8.51 1.03 8.76
C CYS A 170 7.20 0.68 9.45
N ILE A 171 6.15 1.43 9.12
CA ILE A 171 4.77 1.16 9.50
C ILE A 171 4.05 0.74 8.22
N VAL A 172 3.65 -0.53 8.15
CA VAL A 172 2.81 -1.03 7.05
C VAL A 172 1.35 -0.88 7.47
N GLY A 173 0.55 -0.18 6.68
CA GLY A 173 -0.83 0.18 7.01
C GLY A 173 -1.89 -0.91 6.76
N GLU A 174 -1.47 -2.17 6.65
CA GLU A 174 -2.38 -3.32 6.57
C GLU A 174 -3.41 -3.30 7.71
N PRO A 175 -4.67 -3.73 7.47
CA PRO A 175 -5.64 -3.86 8.55
C PRO A 175 -5.20 -4.94 9.56
N THR A 176 -4.78 -4.52 10.76
CA THR A 176 -4.27 -5.43 11.79
C THR A 176 -5.27 -5.78 12.88
N SER A 177 -6.27 -4.92 13.08
CA SER A 177 -7.20 -4.99 14.20
C SER A 177 -8.23 -6.11 14.06
N VAL A 178 -8.78 -6.56 15.18
CA VAL A 178 -9.78 -7.63 15.22
C VAL A 178 -11.18 -7.09 15.48
N GLU A 179 -11.36 -6.36 16.57
CA GLU A 179 -12.64 -5.80 17.02
C GLU A 179 -12.65 -4.28 16.93
N ALA A 180 -11.56 -3.63 17.37
CA ALA A 180 -11.46 -2.18 17.44
C ALA A 180 -10.09 -1.70 16.96
N THR A 181 -10.06 -0.58 16.24
CA THR A 181 -8.80 0.01 15.75
C THR A 181 -7.80 0.18 16.88
N GLY A 182 -6.62 -0.44 16.72
CA GLY A 182 -5.53 -0.39 17.69
C GLY A 182 -5.47 -1.54 18.69
N ASP A 183 -6.43 -2.46 18.69
CA ASP A 183 -6.41 -3.64 19.59
C ASP A 183 -5.28 -4.65 19.27
N MET A 184 -4.69 -4.55 18.08
CA MET A 184 -3.66 -5.45 17.59
C MET A 184 -2.74 -4.74 16.60
N ILE A 185 -1.44 -4.99 16.77
CA ILE A 185 -0.39 -4.66 15.80
C ILE A 185 0.33 -5.95 15.38
N LYS A 186 0.87 -5.98 14.16
CA LYS A 186 1.68 -7.11 13.69
C LYS A 186 3.15 -6.71 13.70
N ASN A 187 3.95 -7.36 14.55
CA ASN A 187 5.41 -7.17 14.62
C ASN A 187 6.20 -8.19 13.78
N GLY A 188 5.50 -9.06 13.06
CA GLY A 188 6.09 -10.08 12.20
C GLY A 188 5.01 -10.88 11.46
N ARG A 189 5.45 -11.62 10.43
CA ARG A 189 4.62 -12.55 9.66
C ARG A 189 5.38 -13.87 9.50
N ARG A 190 4.64 -14.97 9.32
CA ARG A 190 5.22 -16.26 8.95
C ARG A 190 5.64 -16.22 7.48
N GLY A 191 6.65 -17.03 7.12
CA GLY A 191 6.90 -17.35 5.71
C GLY A 191 5.87 -18.33 5.16
N THR A 192 5.73 -18.36 3.83
CA THR A 192 4.85 -19.28 3.11
C THR A 192 5.66 -20.10 2.12
N LEU A 193 5.40 -21.41 2.06
CA LEU A 193 6.00 -22.33 1.10
C LEU A 193 4.91 -23.26 0.56
N SER A 194 4.74 -23.28 -0.76
CA SER A 194 3.72 -24.11 -1.44
C SER A 194 4.40 -25.10 -2.38
N GLY A 195 3.90 -26.34 -2.43
CA GLY A 195 4.41 -27.40 -3.30
C GLY A 195 3.32 -27.96 -4.20
N ARG A 196 3.65 -28.21 -5.48
CA ARG A 196 2.75 -28.85 -6.44
C ARG A 196 3.24 -30.27 -6.75
N LEU A 197 2.53 -31.28 -6.24
CA LEU A 197 2.84 -32.70 -6.48
C LEU A 197 1.98 -33.24 -7.63
N THR A 198 2.62 -33.93 -8.58
CA THR A 198 1.91 -34.71 -9.61
C THR A 198 2.25 -36.18 -9.41
N VAL A 199 1.27 -36.98 -9.00
CA VAL A 199 1.41 -38.44 -8.92
C VAL A 199 1.13 -39.03 -10.30
N LYS A 200 2.06 -39.82 -10.82
CA LYS A 200 1.90 -40.50 -12.12
C LYS A 200 1.30 -41.88 -11.89
N GLY A 201 0.22 -42.18 -12.60
CA GLY A 201 -0.38 -43.52 -12.68
C GLY A 201 -0.46 -43.99 -14.14
N VAL A 202 -1.19 -45.09 -14.36
CA VAL A 202 -1.50 -45.59 -15.70
C VAL A 202 -2.97 -45.31 -16.00
N GLN A 203 -3.25 -44.60 -17.09
CA GLN A 203 -4.64 -44.35 -17.51
C GLN A 203 -5.24 -45.65 -18.07
N GLY A 204 -6.45 -46.00 -17.63
CA GLY A 204 -7.15 -47.22 -18.05
C GLY A 204 -8.66 -47.02 -18.09
N HIS A 205 -9.37 -47.97 -18.72
CA HIS A 205 -10.82 -47.99 -18.68
C HIS A 205 -11.30 -48.43 -17.29
N ILE A 206 -12.32 -47.77 -16.73
CA ILE A 206 -12.78 -48.04 -15.36
C ILE A 206 -13.18 -49.52 -15.12
N ALA A 207 -13.61 -50.23 -16.17
CA ALA A 207 -13.96 -51.66 -16.11
C ALA A 207 -12.77 -52.64 -16.14
N TYR A 208 -11.55 -52.19 -16.47
CA TYR A 208 -10.36 -53.04 -16.59
C TYR A 208 -9.18 -52.44 -15.80
N PRO A 209 -9.19 -52.59 -14.47
CA PRO A 209 -8.22 -51.94 -13.59
C PRO A 209 -6.88 -52.72 -13.44
N HIS A 210 -6.76 -53.92 -14.00
CA HIS A 210 -5.58 -54.80 -13.90
C HIS A 210 -4.72 -54.76 -15.16
#